data_AF-A0A818XT56-F1
#
_entry.id   AF-A0A818XT56-F1
#
_cell.length_a   1.000
_cell.length_b   1.000
_cell.length_c   1.000
_cell.angle_alpha   90.00
_cell.angle_beta   90.00
_cell.angle_gamma   90.00
#
_symmetry.space_group_name_H-M   'P 1'
#
loop_
_entity.id
_entity.type
_entity.pdbx_description
1 polymer ?
#
loop_
_entity_poly.entity_id
_entity_poly.type
_entity_poly.pdbx_seq_one_letter_code
_entity_poly.pdbx_strand_id
1 'polypeptide(L)'
;MAPLFAAQIYRRAARLELESDIKQQYEDYADQFDSHAMSIIDRCFDNDEEFAVDILKYPAVAFYDVYPLQLARKANCELFLASKCVQKYLDHQCDVLLVDYFPLNIYNERRSGIQNLRIPITEIFLHICIWSLIIEEIRQFLFLNSKREYVSGIWNILDILAAILYLIGFITRFIVYESFFIVSKIFLCLDLILWFVRTSEVFAAFERLGPKLIMIFNTMKDLFFFICFILIFLLGYSVAAWSLITTDNQVFWNYNSDGSLFNATVLGDASNLWTWDLLRDFINFGIWKVFGQVDSINGTDAYSVVAFVLTILFVGISNVLLLNVLIALLNITIQNVQMKSHRIWRYQRFLLISDYNRKPPLPPPFNTIYYLYIFICYIVEKIKRCSQRHQHGIL
;
A
#
# COMPACT_ATOMS: atom_id res chain seq x y z
N MET A 1 -15.29 -8.69 -37.68
CA MET A 1 -14.47 -7.74 -38.50
C MET A 1 -15.24 -7.12 -39.65
N ALA A 2 -15.85 -7.90 -40.57
CA ALA A 2 -16.58 -7.33 -41.70
C ALA A 2 -17.70 -6.33 -41.32
N PRO A 3 -18.54 -6.57 -40.29
CA PRO A 3 -19.54 -5.58 -39.86
C PRO A 3 -18.92 -4.27 -39.34
N LEU A 4 -17.82 -4.34 -38.58
CA LEU A 4 -17.10 -3.16 -38.08
C LEU A 4 -16.48 -2.34 -39.22
N PHE A 5 -15.97 -3.01 -40.25
CA PHE A 5 -15.43 -2.34 -41.43
C PHE A 5 -16.53 -1.67 -42.24
N ALA A 6 -17.68 -2.33 -42.41
CA ALA A 6 -18.85 -1.72 -43.05
C ALA A 6 -19.33 -0.49 -42.27
N ALA A 7 -19.45 -0.58 -40.95
CA ALA A 7 -19.81 0.56 -40.08
C ALA A 7 -18.82 1.73 -40.24
N GLN A 8 -17.51 1.45 -40.38
CA GLN A 8 -16.51 2.48 -40.64
C GLN A 8 -16.72 3.18 -41.99
N ILE A 9 -17.02 2.42 -43.05
CA ILE A 9 -17.26 2.98 -44.39
C ILE A 9 -18.51 3.86 -44.37
N TYR A 10 -19.62 3.37 -43.82
CA TYR A 10 -20.87 4.13 -43.78
C TYR A 10 -20.76 5.39 -42.93
N ARG A 11 -20.11 5.34 -41.76
CA ARG A 11 -19.85 6.56 -40.96
C ARG A 11 -18.90 7.53 -41.63
N ARG A 12 -17.97 7.05 -42.46
CA ARG A 12 -17.09 7.92 -43.25
C ARG A 12 -17.82 8.54 -44.43
N ALA A 13 -18.69 7.78 -45.09
CA ALA A 13 -19.57 8.28 -46.15
C ALA A 13 -20.53 9.36 -45.59
N ALA A 14 -21.20 9.10 -44.47
CA ALA A 14 -22.07 10.06 -43.77
C ALA A 14 -21.37 11.38 -43.44
N ARG A 15 -20.08 11.37 -43.09
CA ARG A 15 -19.30 12.59 -42.82
C ARG A 15 -18.98 13.42 -44.06
N LEU A 16 -18.99 12.81 -45.25
CA LEU A 16 -18.69 13.47 -46.51
C LEU A 16 -19.95 13.96 -47.22
N GLU A 17 -21.13 13.47 -46.82
CA GLU A 17 -22.41 13.90 -47.38
C GLU A 17 -22.90 15.24 -46.81
N LEU A 18 -23.43 16.08 -47.72
CA LEU A 18 -23.99 17.39 -47.41
C LEU A 18 -25.52 17.35 -47.21
N GLU A 19 -26.20 16.36 -47.80
CA GLU A 19 -27.64 16.18 -47.67
C GLU A 19 -27.99 15.48 -46.34
N SER A 20 -28.87 16.10 -45.54
CA SER A 20 -29.23 15.61 -44.20
C SER A 20 -29.87 14.22 -44.24
N ASP A 21 -30.70 13.96 -45.25
CA ASP A 21 -31.53 12.76 -45.30
C ASP A 21 -30.68 11.52 -45.65
N ILE A 22 -29.75 11.67 -46.60
CA ILE A 22 -28.80 10.61 -46.99
C ILE A 22 -27.78 10.37 -45.88
N LYS A 23 -27.32 11.45 -45.23
CA LYS A 23 -26.43 11.35 -44.07
C LYS A 23 -27.06 10.53 -42.94
N GLN A 24 -28.32 10.82 -42.60
CA GLN A 24 -29.06 10.09 -41.58
C GLN A 24 -29.19 8.60 -41.95
N GLN A 25 -29.51 8.29 -43.21
CA GLN A 25 -29.59 6.90 -43.69
C GLN A 25 -28.26 6.15 -43.56
N TYR A 26 -27.13 6.78 -43.87
CA TYR A 26 -25.82 6.16 -43.69
C TYR A 26 -25.44 5.96 -42.22
N GLU A 27 -25.84 6.88 -41.33
CA GLU A 27 -25.68 6.69 -39.88
C GLU A 27 -26.52 5.50 -39.39
N ASP A 28 -27.78 5.40 -39.82
CA ASP A 28 -28.68 4.29 -39.47
C ASP A 28 -28.12 2.94 -39.95
N TYR A 29 -27.56 2.87 -41.17
CA TYR A 29 -26.91 1.65 -41.65
C TYR A 29 -25.67 1.30 -40.83
N ALA A 30 -24.86 2.28 -40.46
CA ALA A 30 -23.69 2.03 -39.63
C ALA A 30 -24.06 1.48 -38.25
N ASP A 31 -25.12 2.00 -37.63
CA ASP A 31 -25.59 1.57 -36.32
C ASP A 31 -26.18 0.15 -36.37
N GLN A 32 -26.85 -0.21 -37.47
CA GLN A 32 -27.27 -1.60 -37.71
C GLN A 32 -26.08 -2.56 -37.77
N PHE A 33 -25.00 -2.18 -38.46
CA PHE A 33 -23.79 -3.01 -38.51
C PHE A 33 -23.04 -3.07 -37.18
N ASP A 34 -23.06 -2.00 -36.38
CA ASP A 34 -22.50 -1.94 -35.02
C ASP A 34 -23.27 -2.88 -34.07
N SER A 35 -24.61 -2.81 -34.07
CA SER A 35 -25.49 -3.70 -33.31
C SER A 35 -25.30 -5.17 -33.71
N HIS A 36 -25.15 -5.44 -35.01
CA HIS A 36 -24.90 -6.79 -35.50
C HIS A 36 -23.53 -7.32 -35.05
N ALA A 37 -22.48 -6.48 -35.06
CA ALA A 37 -21.16 -6.84 -34.56
C ALA A 37 -21.19 -7.18 -33.07
N MET A 38 -21.89 -6.37 -32.26
CA MET A 38 -22.09 -6.58 -30.83
C MET A 38 -22.82 -7.91 -30.56
N SER A 39 -23.93 -8.17 -31.26
CA SER A 39 -24.70 -9.41 -31.10
C SER A 39 -23.91 -10.68 -31.46
N ILE A 40 -22.98 -10.59 -32.42
CA ILE A 40 -22.12 -11.73 -32.78
C ILE A 40 -21.12 -12.00 -31.65
N ILE A 41 -20.42 -10.97 -31.17
CA ILE A 41 -19.38 -11.16 -30.14
C ILE A 41 -19.98 -11.58 -28.79
N ASP A 42 -21.15 -11.05 -28.42
CA ASP A 42 -21.86 -11.45 -27.20
C ASP A 42 -22.31 -12.91 -27.27
N ARG A 43 -22.83 -13.37 -28.42
CA ARG A 43 -23.16 -14.79 -28.62
C ARG A 43 -21.94 -15.70 -28.62
N CYS A 44 -20.80 -15.23 -29.13
CA CYS A 44 -19.54 -15.97 -29.01
C CYS A 44 -19.10 -16.07 -27.55
N PHE A 45 -19.21 -14.99 -26.80
CA PHE A 45 -18.85 -14.91 -25.38
C PHE A 45 -19.73 -15.80 -24.49
N ASP A 46 -21.04 -15.86 -24.75
CA ASP A 46 -21.96 -16.73 -24.01
C ASP A 46 -21.69 -18.23 -24.25
N ASN A 47 -21.07 -18.60 -25.37
CA ASN A 47 -20.72 -19.98 -25.70
C ASN A 47 -19.33 -20.38 -25.17
N ASP A 48 -18.32 -19.56 -25.42
CA ASP A 48 -16.94 -19.78 -25.00
C ASP A 48 -16.25 -18.44 -24.76
N GLU A 49 -16.05 -18.13 -23.49
CA GLU A 49 -15.46 -16.89 -23.03
C GLU A 49 -14.01 -16.71 -23.49
N GLU A 50 -13.18 -17.75 -23.35
CA GLU A 50 -11.74 -17.66 -23.66
C GLU A 50 -11.54 -17.48 -25.16
N PHE A 51 -12.32 -18.22 -25.96
CA PHE A 51 -12.28 -18.11 -27.41
C PHE A 51 -12.73 -16.72 -27.90
N ALA A 52 -13.80 -16.16 -27.32
CA ALA A 52 -14.30 -14.84 -27.69
C ALA A 52 -13.27 -13.74 -27.38
N VAL A 53 -12.57 -13.85 -26.24
CA VAL A 53 -11.50 -12.95 -25.86
C VAL A 53 -10.27 -13.10 -26.76
N ASP A 54 -9.93 -14.33 -27.16
CA ASP A 54 -8.81 -14.58 -28.08
C ASP A 54 -9.07 -14.03 -29.48
N ILE A 55 -10.30 -14.05 -29.98
CA ILE A 55 -10.66 -13.41 -31.26
C ILE A 55 -10.31 -11.92 -31.27
N LEU A 56 -10.42 -11.22 -30.14
CA LEU A 56 -10.07 -9.80 -30.04
C LEU A 56 -8.55 -9.55 -30.12
N LYS A 57 -7.72 -10.57 -29.84
CA LYS A 57 -6.26 -10.50 -29.82
C LYS A 57 -5.62 -10.72 -31.20
N TYR A 58 -6.33 -11.31 -32.15
CA TYR A 58 -5.75 -11.63 -33.46
C TYR A 58 -6.10 -10.59 -34.54
N PRO A 59 -5.09 -10.09 -35.29
CA PRO A 59 -5.33 -9.23 -36.44
C PRO A 59 -5.94 -10.05 -37.58
N ALA A 60 -6.89 -9.45 -38.31
CA ALA A 60 -7.47 -10.11 -39.48
C ALA A 60 -6.68 -9.75 -40.74
N VAL A 61 -6.01 -10.76 -41.34
CA VAL A 61 -5.21 -10.61 -42.57
C VAL A 61 -6.03 -10.03 -43.72
N ALA A 62 -7.32 -10.37 -43.80
CA ALA A 62 -8.24 -9.84 -44.81
C ALA A 62 -8.52 -8.32 -44.69
N PHE A 63 -8.14 -7.69 -43.57
CA PHE A 63 -8.40 -6.27 -43.28
C PHE A 63 -7.12 -5.54 -42.85
N TYR A 64 -6.03 -5.75 -43.59
CA TYR A 64 -4.73 -5.06 -43.41
C TYR A 64 -4.09 -5.25 -42.02
N ASP A 65 -4.21 -6.45 -41.44
CA ASP A 65 -3.65 -6.79 -40.13
C ASP A 65 -4.10 -5.85 -38.99
N VAL A 66 -5.29 -5.24 -39.14
CA VAL A 66 -5.85 -4.37 -38.11
C VAL A 66 -6.56 -5.19 -37.04
N TYR A 67 -6.33 -4.83 -35.77
CA TYR A 67 -7.03 -5.44 -34.65
C TYR A 67 -8.50 -5.01 -34.58
N PRO A 68 -9.43 -5.92 -34.19
CA PRO A 68 -10.86 -5.59 -34.07
C PRO A 68 -11.15 -4.38 -33.18
N LEU A 69 -10.46 -4.26 -32.05
CA LEU A 69 -10.60 -3.14 -31.11
C LEU A 69 -10.12 -1.81 -31.71
N GLN A 70 -9.02 -1.83 -32.47
CA GLN A 70 -8.49 -0.63 -33.13
C GLN A 70 -9.44 -0.15 -34.23
N LEU A 71 -10.05 -1.09 -34.96
CA LEU A 71 -11.03 -0.81 -36.00
C LEU A 71 -12.32 -0.24 -35.40
N ALA A 72 -12.86 -0.88 -34.36
CA ALA A 72 -14.05 -0.41 -33.64
C ALA A 72 -13.86 1.01 -33.08
N ARG A 73 -12.71 1.30 -32.47
CA ARG A 73 -12.37 2.65 -32.01
C ARG A 73 -12.30 3.65 -33.15
N LYS A 74 -11.63 3.32 -34.27
CA LYS A 74 -11.52 4.21 -35.44
C LYS A 74 -12.89 4.49 -36.08
N ALA A 75 -13.80 3.52 -36.03
CA ALA A 75 -15.17 3.63 -36.54
C ALA A 75 -16.16 4.28 -35.56
N ASN A 76 -15.74 4.58 -34.32
CA ASN A 76 -16.57 5.05 -33.21
C ASN A 76 -17.71 4.08 -32.82
N CYS A 77 -17.49 2.77 -32.94
CA CYS A 77 -18.50 1.74 -32.67
C CYS A 77 -18.78 1.60 -31.16
N GLU A 78 -19.64 2.47 -30.62
CA GLU A 78 -19.94 2.57 -29.19
C GLU A 78 -20.64 1.32 -28.66
N LEU A 79 -21.58 0.74 -29.42
CA LEU A 79 -22.31 -0.46 -29.03
C LEU A 79 -21.39 -1.67 -28.93
N PHE A 80 -20.54 -1.88 -29.93
CA PHE A 80 -19.54 -2.96 -29.88
C PHE A 80 -18.54 -2.79 -28.73
N LEU A 81 -18.07 -1.58 -28.44
CA LEU A 81 -17.13 -1.34 -27.33
C LEU A 81 -17.79 -1.53 -25.96
N ALA A 82 -19.11 -1.34 -25.85
CA ALA A 82 -19.89 -1.59 -24.65
C ALA A 82 -20.27 -3.07 -24.43
N SER A 83 -19.91 -3.97 -25.36
CA SER A 83 -20.13 -5.42 -25.23
C SER A 83 -19.46 -5.98 -23.97
N LYS A 84 -20.12 -6.96 -23.33
CA LYS A 84 -19.62 -7.66 -22.14
C LYS A 84 -18.24 -8.29 -22.38
N CYS A 85 -18.03 -8.85 -23.56
CA CYS A 85 -16.76 -9.48 -23.94
C CYS A 85 -15.61 -8.48 -23.99
N VAL A 86 -15.86 -7.30 -24.56
CA VAL A 86 -14.86 -6.25 -24.70
C VAL A 86 -14.52 -5.63 -23.34
N GLN A 87 -15.51 -5.39 -22.48
CA GLN A 87 -15.30 -4.89 -21.13
C GLN A 87 -14.50 -5.87 -20.28
N LYS A 88 -14.82 -7.18 -20.31
CA LYS A 88 -14.06 -8.19 -19.57
C LYS A 88 -12.61 -8.31 -20.04
N TYR A 89 -12.37 -8.20 -21.36
CA TYR A 89 -11.01 -8.15 -21.89
C TYR A 89 -10.24 -6.91 -21.39
N LEU A 90 -10.89 -5.74 -21.36
CA LEU A 90 -10.30 -4.51 -20.85
C LEU A 90 -10.02 -4.58 -19.35
N ASP A 91 -10.93 -5.13 -18.54
CA ASP A 91 -10.73 -5.36 -17.11
C ASP A 91 -9.51 -6.25 -16.85
N HIS A 92 -9.38 -7.37 -17.58
CA HIS A 92 -8.21 -8.24 -17.48
C HIS A 92 -6.90 -7.53 -17.89
N GLN A 93 -6.93 -6.65 -18.89
CA GLN A 93 -5.75 -5.85 -19.27
C GLN A 93 -5.45 -4.77 -18.23
N CYS A 94 -6.47 -4.14 -17.65
CA CYS A 94 -6.34 -3.17 -16.58
C CYS A 94 -5.78 -3.81 -15.31
N ASP A 95 -6.22 -5.02 -14.94
CA ASP A 95 -5.69 -5.77 -13.81
C ASP A 95 -4.22 -6.12 -14.02
N VAL A 96 -3.82 -6.61 -15.20
CA VAL A 96 -2.40 -6.86 -15.51
C VAL A 96 -1.57 -5.58 -15.42
N LEU A 97 -2.07 -4.45 -15.95
CA LEU A 97 -1.37 -3.17 -15.87
C LEU A 97 -1.30 -2.61 -14.44
N LEU A 98 -2.37 -2.71 -13.64
CA LEU A 98 -2.38 -2.23 -12.26
C LEU A 98 -1.51 -3.10 -11.35
N VAL A 99 -1.50 -4.42 -11.57
CA VAL A 99 -0.73 -5.39 -10.80
C VAL A 99 0.76 -5.32 -11.14
N ASP A 100 1.14 -5.14 -12.42
CA ASP A 100 2.54 -5.00 -12.83
C ASP A 100 3.16 -3.64 -12.42
N TYR A 101 2.34 -2.58 -12.31
CA TYR A 101 2.82 -1.26 -11.90
C TYR A 101 2.91 -1.07 -10.39
N PHE A 102 2.21 -1.88 -9.58
CA PHE A 102 2.39 -1.87 -8.13
C PHE A 102 3.54 -2.83 -7.73
N PRO A 103 4.70 -2.31 -7.29
CA PRO A 103 5.91 -3.09 -7.02
C PRO A 103 5.79 -4.07 -5.84
N LEU A 104 4.61 -4.19 -5.21
CA LEU A 104 4.37 -4.98 -4.01
C LEU A 104 3.51 -6.23 -4.22
N ASN A 105 2.93 -6.41 -5.42
CA ASN A 105 2.06 -7.55 -5.70
C ASN A 105 2.73 -8.58 -6.64
N ILE A 106 3.93 -9.02 -6.28
CA ILE A 106 4.44 -10.31 -6.74
C ILE A 106 3.64 -11.38 -6.00
N TYR A 107 2.46 -11.71 -6.51
CA TYR A 107 1.72 -12.88 -6.07
C TYR A 107 1.32 -13.71 -7.28
N ASN A 108 1.68 -14.99 -7.19
CA ASN A 108 0.89 -16.11 -7.66
C ASN A 108 1.11 -16.72 -9.04
N GLU A 109 2.33 -16.68 -9.59
CA GLU A 109 2.75 -17.81 -10.43
C GLU A 109 3.66 -18.74 -9.64
N ARG A 110 3.01 -19.72 -8.99
CA ARG A 110 3.59 -21.02 -8.66
C ARG A 110 3.83 -21.79 -9.97
N ARG A 111 4.58 -21.20 -10.91
CA ARG A 111 5.04 -21.86 -12.13
C ARG A 111 6.52 -22.17 -11.96
N SER A 112 6.72 -23.45 -11.67
CA SER A 112 7.98 -24.19 -11.77
C SER A 112 8.88 -23.66 -12.88
N GLY A 113 10.07 -23.19 -12.48
CA GLY A 113 11.21 -23.01 -13.37
C GLY A 113 11.12 -21.77 -14.26
N ILE A 114 11.66 -20.66 -13.77
CA ILE A 114 12.74 -19.86 -14.39
C ILE A 114 13.07 -18.73 -13.40
N GLN A 115 14.23 -18.84 -12.77
CA GLN A 115 14.84 -17.87 -11.85
C GLN A 115 15.28 -16.59 -12.58
N ASN A 116 14.39 -15.86 -13.24
CA ASN A 116 14.69 -14.54 -13.78
C ASN A 116 13.42 -13.68 -13.76
N LEU A 117 12.95 -13.33 -12.57
CA LEU A 117 12.03 -12.21 -12.42
C LEU A 117 12.82 -10.95 -12.81
N ARG A 118 12.63 -10.45 -14.04
CA ARG A 118 13.21 -9.17 -14.46
C ARG A 118 12.69 -8.10 -13.49
N ILE A 119 13.60 -7.46 -12.76
CA ILE A 119 13.28 -6.33 -11.89
C ILE A 119 12.57 -5.27 -12.75
N PRO A 120 11.32 -4.90 -12.46
CA PRO A 120 10.60 -3.92 -13.25
C PRO A 120 11.32 -2.57 -13.16
N ILE A 121 11.26 -1.79 -14.25
CA ILE A 121 11.93 -0.48 -14.34
C ILE A 121 11.46 0.45 -13.21
N THR A 122 10.21 0.31 -12.78
CA THR A 122 9.60 1.04 -11.66
C THR A 122 10.31 0.78 -10.33
N GLU A 123 10.70 -0.47 -10.06
CA GLU A 123 11.42 -0.84 -8.84
C GLU A 123 12.85 -0.28 -8.83
N ILE A 124 13.54 -0.31 -9.97
CA ILE A 124 14.86 0.32 -10.11
C ILE A 124 14.76 1.82 -9.84
N PHE A 125 13.75 2.49 -10.39
CA PHE A 125 13.51 3.90 -10.15
C PHE A 125 13.27 4.21 -8.66
N LEU A 126 12.46 3.39 -7.98
CA LEU A 126 12.23 3.52 -6.54
C LEU A 126 13.52 3.37 -5.73
N HIS A 127 14.35 2.38 -6.04
CA HIS A 127 15.64 2.21 -5.39
C HIS A 127 16.53 3.45 -5.59
N ILE A 128 16.59 4.01 -6.80
CA ILE A 128 17.35 5.24 -7.07
C ILE A 128 16.83 6.42 -6.22
N CYS A 129 15.51 6.57 -6.11
CA CYS A 129 14.90 7.61 -5.28
C CYS A 129 15.23 7.44 -3.80
N ILE A 130 15.14 6.22 -3.25
CA ILE A 130 15.44 5.99 -1.84
C ILE A 130 16.93 6.15 -1.55
N TRP A 131 17.80 5.66 -2.44
CA TRP A 131 19.25 5.89 -2.31
C TRP A 131 19.62 7.37 -2.38
N SER A 132 18.95 8.15 -3.22
CA SER A 132 19.09 9.61 -3.27
C SER A 132 18.72 10.29 -1.94
N LEU A 133 17.67 9.82 -1.27
CA LEU A 133 17.26 10.31 0.05
C LEU A 133 18.26 9.91 1.14
N ILE A 134 18.74 8.66 1.14
CA ILE A 134 19.77 8.19 2.09
C ILE A 134 21.06 9.01 1.94
N ILE A 135 21.48 9.33 0.71
CA ILE A 135 22.64 10.19 0.47
C ILE A 135 22.43 11.60 1.03
N GLU A 136 21.22 12.15 0.91
CA GLU A 136 20.86 13.45 1.50
C GLU A 136 21.00 13.44 3.02
N GLU A 137 20.49 12.38 3.68
CA GLU A 137 20.59 12.22 5.14
C GLU A 137 22.02 12.01 5.61
N ILE A 138 22.82 11.22 4.89
CA ILE A 138 24.25 11.06 5.18
C ILE A 138 24.98 12.41 5.07
N ARG A 139 24.69 13.20 4.03
CA ARG A 139 25.28 14.54 3.87
C ARG A 139 24.87 15.45 5.03
N GLN A 140 23.60 15.47 5.40
CA GLN A 140 23.10 16.30 6.51
C GLN A 140 23.80 15.92 7.82
N PHE A 141 23.94 14.62 8.10
CA PHE A 141 24.67 14.12 9.27
C PHE A 141 26.16 14.51 9.28
N LEU A 142 26.82 14.49 8.12
CA LEU A 142 28.25 14.84 8.01
C LEU A 142 28.50 16.36 8.10
N PHE A 143 27.58 17.19 7.58
CA PHE A 143 27.76 18.64 7.52
C PHE A 143 27.41 19.35 8.84
N LEU A 144 26.61 18.71 9.71
CA LEU A 144 26.29 19.24 11.03
C LEU A 144 27.45 19.01 12.01
N ASN A 145 28.00 20.11 12.55
CA ASN A 145 29.07 20.07 13.56
C ASN A 145 28.63 19.36 14.86
N SER A 146 27.33 19.39 15.18
CA SER A 146 26.76 18.81 16.41
C SER A 146 25.87 17.61 16.07
N LYS A 147 26.42 16.39 16.22
CA LYS A 147 25.67 15.13 16.00
C LYS A 147 24.53 14.94 17.00
N ARG A 148 24.64 15.55 18.20
CA ARG A 148 23.60 15.48 19.24
C ARG A 148 22.36 16.30 18.88
N GLU A 149 22.55 17.45 18.25
CA GLU A 149 21.43 18.26 17.76
C GLU A 149 20.65 17.52 16.66
N TYR A 150 21.36 16.83 15.77
CA TYR A 150 20.73 16.01 14.73
C TYR A 150 19.85 14.91 15.32
N VAL A 151 20.37 14.10 16.25
CA VAL A 151 19.65 12.96 16.85
C VAL A 151 18.51 13.39 17.80
N SER A 152 18.44 14.67 18.17
CA SER A 152 17.34 15.17 19.02
C SER A 152 16.01 15.38 18.29
N GLY A 153 16.05 15.48 16.95
CA GLY A 153 14.87 15.71 16.13
C GLY A 153 14.08 14.42 15.88
N ILE A 154 12.78 14.43 16.15
CA ILE A 154 11.91 13.25 15.94
C ILE A 154 11.90 12.81 14.46
N TRP A 155 11.96 13.78 13.55
CA TRP A 155 12.00 13.53 12.10
C TRP A 155 13.31 12.88 11.66
N ASN A 156 14.45 13.36 12.17
CA ASN A 156 15.76 12.77 11.86
C ASN A 156 15.87 11.33 12.41
N ILE A 157 15.26 11.05 13.57
CA ILE A 157 15.17 9.68 14.10
C ILE A 157 14.33 8.79 13.18
N LEU A 158 13.18 9.27 12.70
CA LEU A 158 12.34 8.56 11.74
C LEU A 158 13.07 8.30 10.42
N ASP A 159 13.84 9.27 9.93
CA ASP A 159 14.64 9.14 8.70
C ASP A 159 15.77 8.10 8.85
N ILE A 160 16.46 8.07 10.00
CA ILE A 160 17.43 7.02 10.32
C ILE A 160 16.76 5.64 10.38
N LEU A 161 15.61 5.54 11.05
CA LEU A 161 14.87 4.29 11.20
C LEU A 161 14.42 3.74 9.84
N ALA A 162 13.87 4.60 8.99
CA ALA A 162 13.47 4.26 7.62
C ALA A 162 14.69 3.78 6.81
N ALA A 163 15.80 4.53 6.83
CA ALA A 163 17.03 4.13 6.13
C ALA A 163 17.55 2.74 6.58
N ILE A 164 17.53 2.44 7.88
CA ILE A 164 17.96 1.12 8.40
C ILE A 164 17.01 0.01 7.94
N LEU A 165 15.69 0.21 8.04
CA LEU A 165 14.70 -0.78 7.63
C LEU A 165 14.77 -1.05 6.12
N TYR A 166 14.93 0.01 5.33
CA TYR A 166 15.17 -0.11 3.89
C TYR A 166 16.44 -0.91 3.59
N LEU A 167 17.57 -0.64 4.27
CA LEU A 167 18.80 -1.40 4.05
C LEU A 167 18.64 -2.89 4.38
N ILE A 168 17.94 -3.22 5.46
CA ILE A 168 17.62 -4.62 5.82
C ILE A 168 16.73 -5.25 4.73
N GLY A 169 15.66 -4.57 4.31
CA GLY A 169 14.77 -5.05 3.25
C GLY A 169 15.49 -5.22 1.91
N PHE A 170 16.37 -4.29 1.55
CA PHE A 170 17.17 -4.32 0.33
C PHE A 170 18.16 -5.49 0.35
N ILE A 171 18.96 -5.63 1.41
CA ILE A 171 19.95 -6.73 1.53
C ILE A 171 19.26 -8.09 1.50
N THR A 172 18.17 -8.25 2.25
CA THR A 172 17.41 -9.51 2.27
C THR A 172 16.76 -9.85 0.94
N ARG A 173 16.42 -8.85 0.10
CA ARG A 173 15.90 -9.06 -1.26
C ARG A 173 16.91 -9.69 -2.22
N PHE A 174 18.20 -9.38 -2.08
CA PHE A 174 19.26 -9.94 -2.95
C PHE A 174 19.77 -11.31 -2.48
N ILE A 175 19.39 -11.75 -1.28
CA ILE A 175 19.74 -13.08 -0.78
C ILE A 175 18.78 -14.10 -1.41
N VAL A 176 19.32 -15.03 -2.21
CA VAL A 176 18.60 -15.96 -3.13
C VAL A 176 17.77 -17.07 -2.44
N TYR A 177 17.50 -16.94 -1.13
CA TYR A 177 16.72 -17.93 -0.39
C TYR A 177 15.24 -17.54 -0.32
N GLU A 178 14.33 -18.45 -0.63
CA GLU A 178 12.87 -18.20 -0.68
C GLU A 178 12.31 -17.59 0.62
N SER A 179 12.77 -18.05 1.78
CA SER A 179 12.32 -17.52 3.07
C SER A 179 12.72 -16.05 3.29
N PHE A 180 13.84 -15.61 2.72
CA PHE A 180 14.32 -14.22 2.85
C PHE A 180 13.54 -13.26 1.97
N PHE A 181 12.89 -13.75 0.89
CA PHE A 181 12.01 -12.91 0.08
C PHE A 181 10.80 -12.41 0.88
N ILE A 182 10.16 -13.29 1.64
CA ILE A 182 9.01 -12.91 2.50
C ILE A 182 9.45 -11.88 3.54
N VAL A 183 10.61 -12.11 4.17
CA VAL A 183 11.20 -11.18 5.14
C VAL A 183 11.47 -9.82 4.51
N SER A 184 12.06 -9.79 3.30
CA SER A 184 12.31 -8.54 2.57
C SER A 184 11.02 -7.75 2.30
N LYS A 185 9.93 -8.45 1.93
CA LYS A 185 8.63 -7.84 1.69
C LYS A 185 8.07 -7.19 2.96
N ILE A 186 8.16 -7.88 4.11
CA ILE A 186 7.71 -7.35 5.40
C ILE A 186 8.47 -6.06 5.74
N PHE A 187 9.80 -6.07 5.63
CA PHE A 187 10.61 -4.89 5.93
C PHE A 187 10.32 -3.72 4.99
N LEU A 188 10.18 -3.96 3.68
CA LEU A 188 9.84 -2.90 2.72
C LEU A 188 8.42 -2.35 2.93
N CYS A 189 7.46 -3.18 3.36
CA CYS A 189 6.13 -2.70 3.74
C CYS A 189 6.16 -1.81 5.00
N LEU A 190 6.97 -2.17 6.00
CA LEU A 190 7.14 -1.35 7.20
C LEU A 190 7.86 -0.03 6.87
N ASP A 191 8.88 -0.08 6.02
CA ASP A 191 9.59 1.10 5.53
C ASP A 191 8.63 2.06 4.80
N LEU A 192 7.73 1.54 3.95
CA LEU A 192 6.73 2.35 3.25
C LEU A 192 5.83 3.13 4.23
N ILE A 193 5.42 2.52 5.34
CA ILE A 193 4.63 3.21 6.37
C ILE A 193 5.42 4.38 6.96
N LEU A 194 6.71 4.21 7.22
CA LEU A 194 7.56 5.29 7.72
C LEU A 194 7.72 6.42 6.71
N TRP A 195 7.86 6.12 5.41
CA TRP A 195 7.88 7.15 4.36
C TRP A 195 6.57 7.94 4.25
N PHE A 196 5.43 7.29 4.48
CA PHE A 196 4.15 7.99 4.58
C PHE A 196 4.08 8.91 5.80
N VAL A 197 4.54 8.43 6.97
CA VAL A 197 4.65 9.29 8.17
C VAL A 197 5.61 10.44 7.91
N ARG A 198 6.74 10.22 7.21
CA ARG A 198 7.70 11.26 6.84
C ARG A 198 7.10 12.35 5.95
N THR A 199 6.19 11.98 5.06
CA THR A 199 5.45 12.93 4.21
C THR A 199 4.65 13.94 5.05
N SER A 200 4.26 13.60 6.28
CA SER A 200 3.57 14.53 7.17
C SER A 200 4.42 15.73 7.60
N GLU A 201 5.75 15.66 7.55
CA GLU A 201 6.61 16.82 7.79
C GLU A 201 6.44 17.90 6.72
N VAL A 202 6.23 17.50 5.46
CA VAL A 202 5.91 18.45 4.37
C VAL A 202 4.59 19.15 4.69
N PHE A 203 3.60 18.40 5.19
CA PHE A 203 2.35 18.99 5.63
C PHE A 203 2.49 19.90 6.85
N ALA A 204 3.51 19.68 7.68
CA ALA A 204 3.81 20.54 8.82
C ALA A 204 4.25 21.96 8.41
N ALA A 205 4.77 22.13 7.20
CA ALA A 205 5.15 23.44 6.67
C ALA A 205 3.94 24.34 6.33
N PHE A 206 2.76 23.76 6.05
CA PHE A 206 1.57 24.52 5.70
C PHE A 206 0.88 25.16 6.90
N GLU A 207 0.38 26.39 6.73
CA GLU A 207 -0.24 27.17 7.80
C GLU A 207 -1.53 26.56 8.37
N ARG A 208 -2.33 25.92 7.52
CA ARG A 208 -3.61 25.31 7.94
C ARG A 208 -3.44 23.94 8.59
N LEU A 209 -2.43 23.18 8.19
CA LEU A 209 -2.23 21.78 8.60
C LEU A 209 -1.15 21.64 9.69
N GLY A 210 -0.12 22.47 9.67
CA GLY A 210 1.02 22.34 10.58
C GLY A 210 0.69 22.45 12.05
N PRO A 211 -0.03 23.49 12.53
CA PRO A 211 -0.42 23.58 13.93
C PRO A 211 -1.24 22.36 14.39
N LYS A 212 -2.09 21.81 13.52
CA LYS A 212 -2.90 20.62 13.82
C LYS A 212 -2.03 19.35 13.93
N LEU A 213 -1.06 19.17 13.04
CA LEU A 213 -0.13 18.03 13.11
C LEU A 213 0.72 18.07 14.39
N ILE A 214 1.24 19.24 14.74
CA ILE A 214 2.03 19.43 15.97
C ILE A 214 1.18 19.15 17.21
N MET A 215 -0.10 19.52 17.17
CA MET A 215 -1.05 19.22 18.24
C MET A 215 -1.23 17.72 18.40
N ILE A 216 -1.46 16.98 17.30
CA ILE A 216 -1.57 15.51 17.31
C ILE A 216 -0.31 14.89 17.90
N PHE A 217 0.88 15.19 17.37
CA PHE A 217 2.13 14.57 17.84
C PHE A 217 2.44 14.85 19.31
N ASN A 218 2.12 16.05 19.81
CA ASN A 218 2.31 16.34 21.24
C ASN A 218 1.29 15.60 22.12
N THR A 219 0.06 15.41 21.65
CA THR A 219 -0.96 14.65 22.39
C THR A 219 -0.71 13.14 22.41
N MET A 220 0.04 12.59 21.44
CA MET A 220 0.33 11.14 21.37
C MET A 220 1.09 10.61 22.59
N LYS A 221 1.92 11.43 23.25
CA LYS A 221 2.66 11.02 24.46
C LYS A 221 1.73 10.75 25.64
N ASP A 222 0.71 11.58 25.80
CA ASP A 222 -0.30 11.41 26.84
C ASP A 222 -1.25 10.25 26.49
N LEU A 223 -1.57 10.10 25.20
CA LEU A 223 -2.39 9.00 24.69
C LEU A 223 -1.75 7.62 24.94
N PHE A 224 -0.42 7.51 24.82
CA PHE A 224 0.29 6.24 24.99
C PHE A 224 -0.03 5.56 26.33
N PHE A 225 0.05 6.30 27.43
CA PHE A 225 -0.26 5.75 28.76
C PHE A 225 -1.71 5.30 28.89
N PHE A 226 -2.64 6.03 28.27
CA PHE A 226 -4.05 5.66 28.29
C PHE A 226 -4.32 4.40 27.44
N ILE A 227 -3.68 4.27 26.27
CA ILE A 227 -3.79 3.06 25.45
C ILE A 227 -3.24 1.85 26.20
N CYS A 228 -2.11 1.98 26.92
CA CYS A 228 -1.60 0.91 27.77
C CYS A 228 -2.62 0.51 28.85
N PHE A 229 -3.32 1.49 29.44
CA PHE A 229 -4.39 1.22 30.40
C PHE A 229 -5.56 0.44 29.76
N ILE A 230 -6.05 0.85 28.57
CA ILE A 230 -7.07 0.08 27.83
C ILE A 230 -6.57 -1.34 27.54
N LEU A 231 -5.32 -1.50 27.11
CA LEU A 231 -4.74 -2.79 26.74
C LEU A 231 -4.75 -3.78 27.92
N ILE A 232 -4.53 -3.31 29.15
CA ILE A 232 -4.61 -4.15 30.35
C ILE A 232 -6.03 -4.72 30.53
N PHE A 233 -7.07 -3.88 30.41
CA PHE A 233 -8.45 -4.34 30.51
C PHE A 233 -8.83 -5.25 29.35
N LEU A 234 -8.39 -4.92 28.13
CA LEU A 234 -8.61 -5.72 26.94
C LEU A 234 -8.03 -7.13 27.10
N LEU A 235 -6.75 -7.24 27.46
CA LEU A 235 -6.08 -8.54 27.62
C LEU A 235 -6.70 -9.35 28.77
N GLY A 236 -7.03 -8.69 29.90
CA GLY A 236 -7.70 -9.35 31.02
C GLY A 236 -9.06 -9.94 30.65
N TYR A 237 -9.90 -9.18 29.93
CA TYR A 237 -11.17 -9.67 29.41
C TYR A 237 -10.99 -10.76 28.36
N SER A 238 -10.13 -10.53 27.36
CA SER A 238 -9.85 -11.46 26.26
C SER A 238 -9.52 -12.86 26.74
N VAL A 239 -8.57 -12.96 27.67
CA VAL A 239 -8.11 -14.25 28.21
C VAL A 239 -9.22 -14.92 29.03
N ALA A 240 -9.93 -14.17 29.88
CA ALA A 240 -10.98 -14.71 30.72
C ALA A 240 -12.20 -15.19 29.91
N ALA A 241 -12.67 -14.39 28.96
CA ALA A 241 -13.83 -14.71 28.14
C ALA A 241 -13.54 -15.84 27.14
N TRP A 242 -12.36 -15.84 26.51
CA TRP A 242 -11.97 -16.91 25.60
C TRP A 242 -11.86 -18.26 26.32
N SER A 243 -11.30 -18.27 27.54
CA SER A 243 -11.22 -19.47 28.37
C SER A 243 -12.60 -20.08 28.67
N LEU A 244 -13.61 -19.24 28.91
CA LEU A 244 -14.99 -19.70 29.19
C LEU A 244 -15.75 -20.22 27.95
N ILE A 245 -15.45 -19.70 26.76
CA ILE A 245 -16.16 -20.07 25.53
C ILE A 245 -15.51 -21.30 24.86
N THR A 246 -14.20 -21.47 24.98
CA THR A 246 -13.44 -22.54 24.32
C THR A 246 -13.62 -23.92 24.98
N THR A 247 -14.32 -23.98 26.12
CA THR A 247 -14.55 -25.22 26.87
C THR A 247 -15.35 -26.28 26.11
N ASP A 248 -16.07 -25.91 25.03
CA ASP A 248 -16.87 -26.86 24.22
C ASP A 248 -16.04 -27.67 23.21
N ASN A 249 -14.80 -27.27 22.95
CA ASN A 249 -13.86 -28.02 22.11
C ASN A 249 -13.04 -29.02 22.95
N GLN A 250 -13.79 -29.94 23.57
CA GLN A 250 -13.39 -31.25 24.09
C GLN A 250 -11.88 -31.60 24.07
N VAL A 251 -11.14 -31.25 25.13
CA VAL A 251 -9.99 -32.07 25.57
C VAL A 251 -10.57 -33.25 26.35
N PHE A 252 -11.17 -34.20 25.63
CA PHE A 252 -11.44 -35.52 26.18
C PHE A 252 -10.23 -36.36 25.82
N TRP A 253 -9.54 -36.90 26.82
CA TRP A 253 -8.69 -38.05 26.61
C TRP A 253 -9.60 -39.16 26.09
N ASN A 254 -9.62 -39.36 24.77
CA ASN A 254 -10.36 -40.47 24.20
C ASN A 254 -9.54 -41.72 24.53
N TYR A 255 -9.98 -42.50 25.51
CA TYR A 255 -9.36 -43.78 25.81
C TYR A 255 -9.88 -44.80 24.79
N ASN A 256 -8.98 -45.53 24.15
CA ASN A 256 -9.39 -46.72 23.42
C ASN A 256 -10.10 -47.68 24.40
N SER A 257 -10.92 -48.60 23.89
CA SER A 257 -11.54 -49.70 24.66
C SER A 257 -10.54 -50.52 25.49
N ASP A 258 -9.25 -50.39 25.18
CA ASP A 258 -8.14 -51.13 25.75
C ASP A 258 -7.32 -50.30 26.77
N GLY A 259 -7.76 -49.08 27.11
CA GLY A 259 -7.14 -48.24 28.13
C GLY A 259 -5.88 -47.47 27.71
N SER A 260 -5.50 -47.49 26.42
CA SER A 260 -4.42 -46.65 25.90
C SER A 260 -4.91 -45.24 25.54
N LEU A 261 -4.12 -44.22 25.93
CA LEU A 261 -4.35 -42.80 25.63
C LEU A 261 -4.29 -42.55 24.11
N PHE A 262 -5.41 -42.25 23.47
CA PHE A 262 -5.47 -41.88 22.05
C PHE A 262 -5.52 -40.35 21.92
N ASN A 263 -4.80 -39.85 20.91
CA ASN A 263 -4.51 -38.43 20.63
C ASN A 263 -5.65 -37.44 20.95
N ALA A 264 -5.35 -36.47 21.80
CA ALA A 264 -6.14 -35.26 21.99
C ALA A 264 -6.22 -34.49 20.66
N THR A 265 -7.30 -34.67 19.91
CA THR A 265 -7.47 -34.19 18.53
C THR A 265 -8.45 -33.03 18.41
N VAL A 266 -8.48 -32.14 19.41
CA VAL A 266 -9.23 -30.87 19.32
C VAL A 266 -8.41 -29.65 19.75
N LEU A 267 -7.31 -29.83 20.48
CA LEU A 267 -6.21 -28.87 20.53
C LEU A 267 -5.05 -29.49 19.76
N GLY A 268 -4.93 -29.13 18.48
CA GLY A 268 -3.81 -29.56 17.65
C GLY A 268 -2.49 -29.36 18.40
N ASP A 269 -1.70 -30.43 18.50
CA ASP A 269 -0.37 -30.49 19.09
C ASP A 269 -0.17 -29.68 20.38
N ALA A 270 -0.09 -30.38 21.52
CA ALA A 270 0.24 -29.79 22.82
C ALA A 270 1.59 -29.01 22.85
N SER A 271 2.41 -29.09 21.81
CA SER A 271 3.58 -28.24 21.60
C SER A 271 3.27 -26.80 21.21
N ASN A 272 2.01 -26.48 20.86
CA ASN A 272 1.57 -25.15 20.41
C ASN A 272 0.75 -24.37 21.47
N LEU A 273 0.70 -24.82 22.73
CA LEU A 273 -0.05 -24.12 23.79
C LEU A 273 0.43 -22.68 24.09
N TRP A 274 1.57 -22.28 23.54
CA TRP A 274 2.18 -20.95 23.69
C TRP A 274 2.52 -20.33 22.32
N THR A 275 1.82 -20.71 21.25
CA THR A 275 2.06 -20.11 19.93
C THR A 275 1.40 -18.74 19.79
N TRP A 276 1.98 -17.94 18.89
CA TRP A 276 1.42 -16.67 18.40
C TRP A 276 -0.06 -16.77 17.99
N ASP A 277 -0.52 -17.94 17.59
CA ASP A 277 -1.90 -18.19 17.20
C ASP A 277 -2.88 -17.95 18.36
N LEU A 278 -2.60 -18.46 19.55
CA LEU A 278 -3.48 -18.26 20.71
C LEU A 278 -3.52 -16.80 21.15
N LEU A 279 -2.35 -16.14 21.19
CA LEU A 279 -2.29 -14.72 21.51
C LEU A 279 -3.05 -13.87 20.48
N ARG A 280 -2.87 -14.17 19.19
CA ARG A 280 -3.61 -13.51 18.11
C ARG A 280 -5.12 -13.67 18.30
N ASP A 281 -5.57 -14.88 18.59
CA ASP A 281 -6.99 -15.19 18.70
C ASP A 281 -7.62 -14.52 19.94
N PHE A 282 -6.92 -14.50 21.09
CA PHE A 282 -7.34 -13.75 22.28
C PHE A 282 -7.45 -12.24 22.02
N ILE A 283 -6.43 -11.66 21.39
CA ILE A 283 -6.39 -10.22 21.09
C ILE A 283 -7.50 -9.87 20.10
N ASN A 284 -7.64 -10.63 19.02
CA ASN A 284 -8.71 -10.44 18.05
C ASN A 284 -10.08 -10.50 18.73
N PHE A 285 -10.32 -11.52 19.54
CA PHE A 285 -11.58 -11.67 20.28
C PHE A 285 -11.89 -10.44 21.13
N GLY A 286 -10.93 -9.92 21.89
CA GLY A 286 -11.15 -8.71 22.69
C GLY A 286 -11.41 -7.46 21.84
N ILE A 287 -10.60 -7.24 20.80
CA ILE A 287 -10.68 -6.04 19.95
C ILE A 287 -12.05 -5.96 19.28
N TRP A 288 -12.52 -7.04 18.67
CA TRP A 288 -13.81 -7.06 17.99
C TRP A 288 -14.97 -6.78 18.95
N LYS A 289 -14.86 -7.18 20.22
CA LYS A 289 -15.86 -6.86 21.25
C LYS A 289 -15.87 -5.39 21.65
N VAL A 290 -14.72 -4.72 21.70
CA VAL A 290 -14.68 -3.25 21.90
C VAL A 290 -15.46 -2.54 20.80
N PHE A 291 -15.32 -2.99 19.55
CA PHE A 291 -16.06 -2.42 18.40
C PHE A 291 -17.52 -2.89 18.28
N GLY A 292 -18.03 -3.63 19.27
CA GLY A 292 -19.44 -3.99 19.36
C GLY A 292 -19.85 -5.21 18.54
N GLN A 293 -18.91 -6.07 18.12
CA GLN A 293 -19.26 -7.32 17.47
C GLN A 293 -19.99 -8.26 18.46
N VAL A 294 -21.25 -8.54 18.18
CA VAL A 294 -22.04 -9.51 18.94
C VAL A 294 -21.93 -10.85 18.24
N ASP A 295 -21.37 -11.85 18.93
CA ASP A 295 -21.41 -13.23 18.45
C ASP A 295 -22.63 -13.90 19.07
N SER A 296 -23.31 -14.75 18.31
CA SER A 296 -24.45 -15.52 18.80
C SER A 296 -23.96 -16.59 19.79
N ILE A 297 -23.92 -16.25 21.07
CA ILE A 297 -23.65 -17.21 22.14
C ILE A 297 -24.95 -18.02 22.33
N ASN A 298 -25.07 -19.13 21.61
CA ASN A 298 -26.28 -19.97 21.59
C ASN A 298 -26.26 -21.07 22.68
N GLY A 299 -25.28 -21.05 23.59
CA GLY A 299 -25.16 -22.02 24.69
C GLY A 299 -26.01 -21.64 25.90
N THR A 300 -26.73 -22.62 26.45
CA THR A 300 -27.49 -22.48 27.71
C THR A 300 -26.66 -22.80 28.96
N ASP A 301 -25.36 -23.09 28.78
CA ASP A 301 -24.50 -23.54 29.86
C ASP A 301 -24.08 -22.40 30.80
N ALA A 302 -23.78 -22.75 32.05
CA ALA A 302 -23.36 -21.77 33.06
C ALA A 302 -22.16 -20.92 32.60
N TYR A 303 -21.21 -21.52 31.87
CA TYR A 303 -20.05 -20.82 31.31
C TYR A 303 -20.45 -19.80 30.24
N SER A 304 -21.39 -20.15 29.36
CA SER A 304 -21.92 -19.25 28.32
C SER A 304 -22.64 -18.05 28.92
N VAL A 305 -23.42 -18.27 29.99
CA VAL A 305 -24.09 -17.19 30.73
C VAL A 305 -23.07 -16.26 31.39
N VAL A 306 -22.05 -16.80 32.06
CA VAL A 306 -20.98 -16.00 32.70
C VAL A 306 -20.20 -15.21 31.65
N ALA A 307 -19.84 -15.82 30.52
CA ALA A 307 -19.14 -15.16 29.42
C ALA A 307 -19.98 -14.01 28.82
N PHE A 308 -21.30 -14.23 28.67
CA PHE A 308 -22.22 -13.19 28.21
C PHE A 308 -22.30 -12.00 29.18
N VAL A 309 -22.43 -12.27 30.49
CA VAL A 309 -22.43 -11.22 31.52
C VAL A 309 -21.10 -10.46 31.53
N LEU A 310 -19.97 -11.18 31.45
CA LEU A 310 -18.65 -10.58 31.38
C LEU A 310 -18.48 -9.69 30.14
N THR A 311 -19.03 -10.11 28.99
CA THR A 311 -19.05 -9.32 27.75
C THR A 311 -19.83 -8.03 27.93
N ILE A 312 -21.03 -8.08 28.54
CA ILE A 312 -21.84 -6.89 28.81
C ILE A 312 -21.06 -5.91 29.71
N LEU A 313 -20.47 -6.40 30.80
CA LEU A 313 -19.68 -5.57 31.72
C LEU A 313 -18.48 -4.95 31.01
N PHE A 314 -17.74 -5.73 30.22
CA PHE A 314 -16.58 -5.25 29.49
C PHE A 314 -16.95 -4.20 28.44
N VAL A 315 -17.99 -4.43 27.63
CA VAL A 315 -18.46 -3.46 26.63
C VAL A 315 -18.95 -2.18 27.31
N GLY A 316 -19.66 -2.29 28.44
CA GLY A 316 -20.05 -1.14 29.25
C GLY A 316 -18.85 -0.34 29.77
N ILE A 317 -17.88 -1.00 30.39
CA ILE A 317 -16.66 -0.34 30.91
C ILE A 317 -15.84 0.25 29.77
N SER A 318 -15.59 -0.49 28.70
CA SER A 318 -14.76 0.00 27.59
C SER A 318 -15.41 1.16 26.85
N ASN A 319 -16.67 1.01 26.40
CA ASN A 319 -17.30 1.99 25.52
C ASN A 319 -17.96 3.16 26.25
N VAL A 320 -18.53 2.93 27.45
CA VAL A 320 -19.20 4.01 28.20
C VAL A 320 -18.22 4.74 29.12
N LEU A 321 -17.28 4.02 29.76
CA LEU A 321 -16.33 4.64 30.69
C LEU A 321 -15.02 4.99 29.98
N LEU A 322 -14.26 4.00 29.51
CA LEU A 322 -12.87 4.21 29.08
C LEU A 322 -12.76 5.08 27.82
N LEU A 323 -13.54 4.80 26.77
CA LEU A 323 -13.51 5.60 25.54
C LEU A 323 -13.97 7.04 25.77
N ASN A 324 -15.01 7.25 26.57
CA ASN A 324 -15.50 8.61 26.88
C ASN A 324 -14.50 9.39 27.71
N VAL A 325 -13.85 8.76 28.70
CA VAL A 325 -12.76 9.37 29.46
C VAL A 325 -11.58 9.67 28.53
N LEU A 326 -11.24 8.78 27.59
CA LEU A 326 -10.18 9.03 26.61
C LEU A 326 -10.47 10.26 25.76
N ILE A 327 -11.68 10.35 25.21
CA ILE A 327 -12.12 11.49 24.40
C ILE A 327 -12.08 12.77 25.23
N ALA A 328 -12.52 12.74 26.49
CA ALA A 328 -12.47 13.89 27.39
C ALA A 328 -11.03 14.34 27.68
N LEU A 329 -10.13 13.40 28.00
CA LEU A 329 -8.72 13.68 28.24
C LEU A 329 -8.02 14.23 26.99
N LEU A 330 -8.28 13.62 25.83
CA LEU A 330 -7.77 14.10 24.55
C LEU A 330 -8.25 15.52 24.27
N ASN A 331 -9.52 15.83 24.47
CA ASN A 331 -10.06 17.17 24.26
C ASN A 331 -9.38 18.21 25.18
N ILE A 332 -9.16 17.88 26.45
CA ILE A 332 -8.46 18.77 27.39
C ILE A 332 -7.01 19.01 26.92
N THR A 333 -6.28 17.95 26.59
CA THR A 333 -4.89 18.08 26.12
C THR A 333 -4.81 18.83 24.80
N ILE A 334 -5.71 18.54 23.85
CA ILE A 334 -5.83 19.22 22.56
C ILE A 334 -6.03 20.73 22.78
N GLN A 335 -6.95 21.15 23.65
CA GLN A 335 -7.19 22.56 23.95
C GLN A 335 -5.96 23.22 24.58
N ASN A 336 -5.33 22.56 25.56
CA ASN A 336 -4.12 23.06 26.23
C ASN A 336 -2.94 23.24 25.26
N VAL A 337 -2.75 22.28 24.34
CA VAL A 337 -1.69 22.32 23.33
C VAL A 337 -2.04 23.34 22.25
N GLN A 338 -3.30 23.46 21.84
CA GLN A 338 -3.76 24.41 20.82
C GLN A 338 -3.39 25.85 21.17
N MET A 339 -3.55 26.25 22.44
CA MET A 339 -3.20 27.59 22.93
C MET A 339 -1.72 27.96 22.70
N LYS A 340 -0.82 26.97 22.67
CA LYS A 340 0.63 27.16 22.46
C LYS A 340 1.08 26.74 21.05
N SER A 341 0.24 26.01 20.32
CA SER A 341 0.55 25.36 19.04
C SER A 341 1.00 26.33 17.97
N HIS A 342 0.33 27.48 17.81
CA HIS A 342 0.69 28.46 16.79
C HIS A 342 2.10 29.03 16.98
N ARG A 343 2.51 29.26 18.23
CA ARG A 343 3.88 29.73 18.54
C ARG A 343 4.91 28.66 18.21
N ILE A 344 4.65 27.42 18.63
CA ILE A 344 5.54 26.27 18.37
C ILE A 344 5.65 26.03 16.86
N TRP A 345 4.53 26.08 16.13
CA TRP A 345 4.50 25.91 14.68
C TRP A 345 5.29 26.99 13.95
N ARG A 346 5.13 28.28 14.31
CA ARG A 346 5.91 29.36 13.68
C ARG A 346 7.41 29.16 13.85
N TYR A 347 7.84 28.70 15.02
CA TYR A 347 9.24 28.37 15.28
C TYR A 347 9.71 27.17 14.46
N GLN A 348 8.94 26.07 14.42
CA GLN A 348 9.28 24.90 13.61
C GLN A 348 9.30 25.19 12.11
N ARG A 349 8.36 26.01 11.62
CA ARG A 349 8.35 26.48 10.23
C ARG A 349 9.61 27.27 9.89
N PHE A 350 10.07 28.13 10.79
CA PHE A 350 11.32 28.86 10.59
C PHE A 350 12.51 27.89 10.47
N LEU A 351 12.62 26.90 11.36
CA LEU A 351 13.68 25.89 11.30
C LEU A 351 13.62 25.11 9.98
N LEU A 352 12.44 24.63 9.61
CA LEU A 352 12.23 23.86 8.38
C LEU A 352 12.62 24.66 7.12
N ILE A 353 12.25 25.93 7.04
CA ILE A 353 12.64 26.81 5.93
C ILE A 353 14.15 27.05 5.93
N SER A 354 14.76 27.29 7.09
CA SER A 354 16.21 27.45 7.21
C SER A 354 16.97 26.20 6.75
N ASP A 355 16.48 25.02 7.10
CA ASP A 355 17.09 23.75 6.69
C ASP A 355 16.90 23.50 5.19
N TYR A 356 15.73 23.82 4.64
CA TYR A 356 15.47 23.68 3.20
C TYR A 356 16.35 24.61 2.36
N ASN A 357 16.63 25.83 2.82
CA ASN A 357 17.55 26.74 2.14
C ASN A 357 19.00 26.23 2.08
N ARG A 358 19.38 25.27 2.93
CA ARG A 358 20.71 24.63 2.93
C ARG A 358 20.76 23.36 2.06
N LYS A 359 19.62 22.89 1.55
CA LYS A 359 19.52 21.72 0.67
C LYS A 359 19.85 22.12 -0.78
N PRO A 360 20.31 21.17 -1.61
CA PRO A 360 20.53 21.44 -3.03
C PRO A 360 19.21 21.86 -3.70
N PRO A 361 19.28 22.64 -4.80
CA PRO A 361 18.10 23.16 -5.48
C PRO A 361 17.28 22.08 -6.22
N LEU A 362 17.89 20.92 -6.47
CA LEU A 362 17.28 19.83 -7.22
C LEU A 362 16.59 18.84 -6.27
N PRO A 363 15.33 18.44 -6.55
CA PRO A 363 14.65 17.45 -5.74
C PRO A 363 15.32 16.06 -5.89
N PRO A 364 15.22 15.18 -4.89
CA PRO A 364 15.44 13.75 -5.06
C PRO A 364 14.59 13.22 -6.24
N PRO A 365 15.08 12.39 -7.18
CA PRO A 365 16.40 11.73 -7.28
C PRO A 365 17.52 12.56 -7.95
N PHE A 366 17.20 13.71 -8.53
CA PHE A 366 18.13 14.53 -9.32
C PHE A 366 19.22 15.23 -8.47
N ASN A 367 19.05 15.29 -7.14
CA ASN A 367 20.09 15.77 -6.23
C ASN A 367 21.41 14.98 -6.37
N THR A 368 21.36 13.70 -6.74
CA THR A 368 22.53 12.84 -6.92
C THR A 368 23.42 13.36 -8.06
N ILE A 369 22.81 13.82 -9.15
CA ILE A 369 23.50 14.42 -10.30
C ILE A 369 24.18 15.73 -9.88
N TYR A 370 23.52 16.53 -9.05
CA TYR A 370 24.09 17.76 -8.51
C TYR A 370 25.33 17.48 -7.63
N TYR A 371 25.26 16.46 -6.77
CA TYR A 371 26.41 16.04 -5.97
C TYR A 371 27.57 15.50 -6.81
N LEU A 372 27.28 14.73 -7.85
CA LEU A 372 28.28 14.27 -8.81
C LEU A 372 28.93 15.46 -9.54
N TYR A 373 28.16 16.46 -9.96
CA TYR A 373 28.68 17.67 -10.59
C TYR A 373 29.64 18.44 -9.67
N ILE A 374 29.23 18.71 -8.42
CA ILE A 374 30.09 19.39 -7.44
C ILE A 374 31.37 18.60 -7.19
N PHE A 375 31.25 17.27 -7.04
CA PHE A 375 32.40 16.40 -6.78
C PHE A 375 33.39 16.41 -7.94
N ILE A 376 32.91 16.40 -9.19
CA ILE A 376 33.74 16.52 -10.39
C ILE A 376 34.43 17.89 -10.43
N CYS A 377 33.71 18.98 -10.20
CA CYS A 377 34.30 20.33 -10.14
C CYS A 377 35.40 20.43 -9.07
N TYR A 378 35.18 19.85 -7.89
CA TYR A 378 36.17 19.78 -6.83
C TYR A 378 37.44 19.03 -7.25
N ILE A 379 37.31 17.87 -7.91
CA ILE A 379 38.45 17.10 -8.43
C ILE A 379 39.21 17.92 -9.48
N VAL A 380 38.50 18.55 -10.42
CA VAL A 380 39.12 19.37 -11.48
C VAL A 380 39.90 20.54 -10.88
N GLU A 381 39.35 21.23 -9.88
CA GLU A 381 40.07 22.28 -9.17
C GLU A 381 41.30 21.76 -8.41
N LYS A 382 41.18 20.60 -7.75
CA LYS A 382 42.31 20.00 -7.04
C LYS A 382 43.44 19.61 -8.00
N ILE A 383 43.11 19.06 -9.17
CA ILE A 383 44.08 18.74 -10.23
C ILE A 383 44.72 20.03 -10.76
N LYS A 384 43.95 21.09 -11.03
CA LYS A 384 44.49 22.40 -11.46
C LYS A 384 45.45 23.01 -10.43
N ARG A 385 45.12 22.95 -9.13
CA ARG A 385 46.00 23.43 -8.04
C ARG A 385 47.29 22.59 -7.91
N CYS A 386 47.21 21.27 -8.11
CA CYS A 386 48.39 20.41 -8.14
C CYS A 386 49.30 20.71 -9.36
N SER A 387 48.72 20.97 -10.54
CA SER A 387 49.45 21.36 -11.74
C SER A 387 50.15 22.71 -11.59
N GLN A 388 49.48 23.73 -11.00
CA GLN A 388 50.09 25.03 -10.72
C GLN A 388 51.22 24.97 -9.68
N ARG A 389 51.12 24.10 -8.65
CA ARG A 389 52.22 23.88 -7.69
C ARG A 389 53.45 23.21 -8.31
N HIS A 390 53.27 22.36 -9.33
CA HIS A 390 54.41 21.80 -10.07
C HIS A 390 55.11 22.86 -10.93
N GLN A 391 54.39 23.83 -11.51
CA GLN A 391 55.01 24.93 -12.26
C GLN A 391 55.78 25.95 -11.38
N HIS A 392 55.37 26.16 -10.13
CA HIS A 392 56.06 27.09 -9.21
C HIS A 392 57.20 26.44 -8.38
N GLY A 393 57.38 25.12 -8.45
CA GLY A 393 58.50 24.41 -7.79
C GLY A 393 59.69 24.11 -8.70
N ILE A 394 59.65 24.56 -9.96
CA ILE A 394 60.70 24.35 -10.99
C ILE A 394 61.37 25.69 -11.40
N LEU A 395 60.95 26.80 -10.79
CA LEU A 395 61.65 28.10 -10.79
C LEU A 395 62.32 28.28 -9.43
#